data_AF-A0A212C7R0-F1
#
_entry.id   AF-A0A212C7R0-F1
#
_cell.length_a   1.000
_cell.length_b   1.000
_cell.length_c   1.000
_cell.angle_alpha   90.00
_cell.angle_beta   90.00
_cell.angle_gamma   90.00
#
_symmetry.space_group_name_H-M   'P 1'
#
loop_
_entity.id
_entity.type
_entity.pdbx_description
1 polymer ?
#
loop_
_entity_poly.entity_id
_entity_poly.type
_entity_poly.pdbx_seq_one_letter_code
_entity_poly.pdbx_strand_id
1 'polypeptide(L)'
;MAHQVSLSSLQESEREVILQVLYRDREVQNTEAERIRKLKTRLQHLRWKGAKSVSHEYKEKSCARCQQTLGLLLNRGAVCRGCSHRVCSECRVFLRRTRAWKCTVCFEDR
;
A
#
# COMPACT_ATOMS: atom_id res chain seq x y z
N MET A 1 1.90 19.18 -26.35
CA MET A 1 1.19 19.97 -27.37
C MET A 1 -0.15 20.37 -26.79
N ALA A 2 -0.32 21.63 -26.36
CA ALA A 2 -1.63 22.10 -25.93
C ALA A 2 -2.48 22.34 -27.18
N HIS A 3 -3.56 21.55 -27.34
CA HIS A 3 -4.49 21.72 -28.45
C HIS A 3 -5.26 23.02 -28.24
N GLN A 4 -5.11 23.98 -29.15
CA GLN A 4 -5.80 25.26 -29.07
C GLN A 4 -7.28 25.03 -29.37
N VAL A 5 -8.14 25.11 -28.35
CA VAL A 5 -9.59 24.98 -28.51
C VAL A 5 -10.13 26.37 -28.85
N SER A 6 -10.72 26.52 -30.03
CA SER A 6 -11.42 27.75 -30.41
C SER A 6 -12.76 27.82 -29.69
N LEU A 7 -12.95 28.83 -28.84
CA LEU A 7 -14.17 29.05 -28.05
C LEU A 7 -15.04 30.18 -28.64
N SER A 8 -14.74 30.64 -29.86
CA SER A 8 -15.39 31.79 -30.50
C SER A 8 -16.79 31.51 -31.01
N SER A 9 -17.20 30.25 -31.11
CA SER A 9 -18.53 29.83 -31.57
C SER A 9 -19.55 29.64 -30.44
N LEU A 10 -19.13 29.77 -29.18
CA LEU A 10 -19.99 29.55 -28.01
C LEU A 10 -20.70 30.86 -27.65
N GLN A 11 -22.00 30.75 -27.37
CA GLN A 11 -22.75 31.83 -26.74
C GLN A 11 -22.30 32.00 -25.29
N GLU A 12 -22.51 33.19 -24.73
CA GLU A 12 -22.11 33.50 -23.35
C GLU A 12 -22.76 32.54 -22.33
N SER A 13 -24.02 32.15 -22.57
CA SER A 13 -24.76 31.18 -21.75
C SER A 13 -24.14 29.78 -21.78
N GLU A 14 -23.68 29.32 -22.95
CA GLU A 14 -23.01 28.02 -23.11
C GLU A 14 -21.65 28.02 -22.42
N ARG A 15 -20.91 29.15 -22.53
CA ARG A 15 -19.63 29.34 -21.85
C ARG A 15 -19.80 29.28 -20.33
N GLU A 16 -20.81 29.92 -19.78
CA GLU A 16 -21.09 29.91 -18.34
C GLU A 16 -21.36 28.48 -17.84
N VAL A 17 -22.18 27.70 -18.56
CA VAL A 17 -22.44 26.29 -18.20
C VAL A 17 -21.15 25.46 -18.24
N ILE A 18 -20.32 25.64 -19.27
CA ILE A 18 -19.03 24.95 -19.38
C ILE A 18 -18.12 25.30 -18.21
N LEU A 19 -18.02 26.58 -17.85
CA LEU A 19 -17.22 27.03 -16.72
C LEU A 19 -17.68 26.39 -15.40
N GLN A 20 -18.99 26.30 -15.16
CA GLN A 20 -19.52 25.64 -13.97
C GLN A 20 -19.16 24.16 -13.88
N VAL A 21 -19.15 23.45 -15.01
CA VAL A 21 -18.69 22.06 -15.05
C VAL A 21 -17.20 21.96 -14.74
N LEU A 22 -16.37 22.83 -15.34
CA LEU A 22 -14.93 22.86 -15.10
C LEU A 22 -14.58 23.21 -13.65
N TYR A 23 -15.30 24.13 -13.01
CA TYR A 23 -15.09 24.45 -11.61
C TYR A 23 -15.39 23.27 -10.69
N ARG A 24 -16.48 22.55 -10.95
CA ARG A 24 -16.85 21.35 -10.19
C ARG A 24 -15.84 20.23 -10.40
N ASP A 25 -15.40 20.01 -11.62
CA ASP A 25 -14.36 19.01 -11.91
C ASP A 25 -13.06 19.35 -11.17
N ARG A 26 -12.67 20.63 -11.16
CA ARG A 26 -11.49 21.09 -10.41
C ARG A 26 -11.63 20.88 -8.91
N GLU A 27 -12.81 21.09 -8.34
CA GLU A 27 -13.09 20.81 -6.93
C GLU A 27 -12.96 19.31 -6.60
N VAL A 28 -13.49 18.44 -7.46
CA VAL A 28 -13.34 16.98 -7.34
C VAL A 28 -11.86 16.59 -7.42
N GLN A 29 -11.13 17.10 -8.41
CA GLN A 29 -9.69 16.84 -8.56
C GLN A 29 -8.89 17.28 -7.34
N ASN A 30 -9.18 18.46 -6.78
CA ASN A 30 -8.53 18.96 -5.57
C ASN A 30 -8.79 18.04 -4.36
N THR A 31 -10.03 17.57 -4.21
CA THR A 31 -10.45 16.68 -3.12
C THR A 31 -9.72 15.33 -3.22
N GLU A 32 -9.67 14.74 -4.41
CA GLU A 32 -8.95 13.48 -4.64
C GLU A 32 -7.43 13.65 -4.46
N ALA A 33 -6.85 14.76 -4.92
CA ALA A 33 -5.43 15.05 -4.73
C ALA A 33 -5.06 15.13 -3.24
N GLU A 34 -5.90 15.78 -2.43
CA GLU A 34 -5.70 15.86 -0.98
C GLU A 34 -5.89 14.49 -0.30
N ARG A 35 -6.86 13.69 -0.74
CA ARG A 35 -7.05 12.32 -0.27
C ARG A 35 -5.81 11.46 -0.54
N ILE A 36 -5.27 11.52 -1.75
CA ILE A 36 -4.04 10.82 -2.15
C ILE A 36 -2.85 11.31 -1.32
N ARG A 37 -2.71 12.63 -1.10
CA ARG A 37 -1.65 13.21 -0.27
C ARG A 37 -1.68 12.65 1.15
N LYS A 38 -2.85 12.66 1.81
CA LYS A 38 -3.04 12.10 3.15
C LYS A 38 -2.67 10.62 3.22
N LEU A 39 -3.07 9.83 2.22
CA LEU A 39 -2.73 8.41 2.15
C LEU A 39 -1.22 8.20 1.99
N LYS A 40 -0.56 8.96 1.11
CA LYS A 40 0.90 8.91 0.94
C LYS A 40 1.64 9.26 2.23
N THR A 41 1.21 10.31 2.94
CA THR A 41 1.80 10.68 4.25
C THR A 41 1.61 9.58 5.28
N ARG A 42 0.43 8.96 5.37
CA ARG A 42 0.19 7.81 6.26
C ARG A 42 1.10 6.62 5.92
N LEU A 43 1.24 6.30 4.64
CA LEU A 43 2.14 5.23 4.18
C LEU A 43 3.61 5.54 4.52
N GLN A 44 4.06 6.78 4.32
CA GLN A 44 5.41 7.22 4.72
C GLN A 44 5.61 7.10 6.23
N HIS A 45 4.62 7.49 7.03
CA HIS A 45 4.68 7.35 8.49
C HIS A 45 4.78 5.89 8.93
N LEU A 46 4.01 5.00 8.30
CA LEU A 46 4.11 3.55 8.55
C LEU A 46 5.49 3.00 8.16
N ARG A 47 6.05 3.44 7.02
CA ARG A 47 7.41 3.09 6.60
C ARG A 47 8.48 3.59 7.58
N TRP A 48 8.37 4.84 8.03
CA TRP A 48 9.30 5.43 9.01
C TRP A 48 9.19 4.79 10.39
N LYS A 49 7.98 4.47 10.85
CA LYS A 49 7.77 3.69 12.07
C LYS A 49 8.34 2.27 11.95
N GLY A 50 8.25 1.65 10.78
CA GLY A 50 8.91 0.38 10.47
C GLY A 50 10.44 0.48 10.40
N ALA A 51 11.00 1.67 10.16
CA ALA A 51 12.44 1.91 10.11
C ALA A 51 13.07 2.24 11.48
N LYS A 52 12.26 2.59 12.50
CA LYS A 52 12.71 2.76 13.89
C LYS A 52 12.84 1.42 14.63
N SER A 53 13.74 0.56 14.17
CA SER A 53 14.53 -0.33 15.04
C SER A 53 15.68 -0.95 14.25
N VAL A 54 16.62 -0.12 13.82
CA VAL A 54 18.00 -0.56 13.55
C VAL A 54 18.80 -0.60 14.87
N SER A 55 18.11 -0.77 16.01
CA SER A 55 18.73 -1.27 17.23
C SER A 55 18.85 -2.78 17.07
N HIS A 56 20.09 -3.24 16.93
CA HIS A 56 20.54 -4.59 16.59
C HIS A 56 20.09 -5.72 17.56
N GLU A 57 19.15 -5.49 18.47
CA GLU A 57 18.73 -6.44 19.53
C GLU A 57 17.33 -7.06 19.35
N TYR A 58 16.52 -6.63 18.38
CA TYR A 58 15.11 -7.07 18.23
C TYR A 58 14.83 -7.97 17.02
N LYS A 59 15.86 -8.56 16.41
CA LYS A 59 15.78 -9.12 15.05
C LYS A 59 14.90 -10.36 14.85
N GLU A 60 14.34 -11.02 15.86
CA GLU A 60 13.61 -12.29 15.66
C GLU A 60 12.38 -12.52 16.55
N LYS A 61 11.73 -11.47 17.04
CA LYS A 61 10.55 -11.64 17.92
C LYS A 61 9.22 -11.25 17.30
N SER A 62 9.11 -10.98 16.00
CA SER A 62 7.80 -10.73 15.38
C SER A 62 7.65 -11.37 14.00
N CYS A 63 6.40 -11.69 13.65
CA CYS A 63 6.05 -12.19 12.32
C CYS A 63 6.15 -11.07 11.28
N ALA A 64 6.89 -11.28 10.20
CA ALA A 64 7.02 -10.29 9.13
C ALA A 64 5.71 -9.98 8.36
N ARG A 65 4.63 -10.72 8.61
CA ARG A 65 3.32 -10.53 7.95
C ARG A 65 2.29 -9.89 8.88
N CYS A 66 1.96 -10.54 9.99
CA CYS A 66 0.97 -10.03 10.94
C CYS A 66 1.56 -9.17 12.07
N GLN A 67 2.89 -9.03 12.16
CA GLN A 67 3.61 -8.32 13.21
C GLN A 67 3.40 -8.84 14.65
N GLN A 68 2.66 -9.94 14.83
CA GLN A 68 2.50 -10.59 16.14
C GLN A 68 3.85 -11.04 16.69
N THR A 69 4.00 -10.89 18.01
CA THR A 69 5.19 -11.33 18.72
C THR A 69 5.32 -12.86 18.64
N LEU A 70 6.50 -13.33 18.24
CA LEU A 70 6.86 -14.74 18.19
C LEU A 70 7.42 -15.14 19.57
N GLY A 71 6.92 -16.25 20.10
CA GLY A 71 7.33 -16.73 21.41
C GLY A 71 8.73 -17.35 21.40
N LEU A 72 9.37 -17.40 22.57
CA LEU A 72 10.68 -18.03 22.74
C LEU A 72 10.61 -19.56 22.80
N LEU A 73 9.48 -20.17 23.15
CA LEU A 73 9.34 -21.62 23.30
C LEU A 73 8.29 -22.17 22.33
N LEU A 74 7.11 -21.53 22.30
CA LEU A 74 6.02 -21.84 21.37
C LEU A 74 5.93 -20.74 20.31
N ASN A 75 5.59 -21.11 19.07
CA ASN A 75 5.41 -20.16 17.96
C ASN A 75 6.61 -19.23 17.69
N ARG A 76 7.84 -19.78 17.68
CA ARG A 76 9.09 -19.08 17.29
C ARG A 76 9.14 -18.54 15.86
N GLY A 77 8.10 -18.78 15.08
CA GLY A 77 8.09 -18.53 13.65
C GLY A 77 9.05 -19.45 12.87
N ALA A 78 9.03 -19.34 11.56
CA ALA A 78 9.92 -20.06 10.65
C ALA A 78 10.23 -19.17 9.44
N VAL A 79 11.35 -19.43 8.76
CA VAL A 79 11.85 -18.60 7.65
C VAL A 79 11.20 -19.01 6.32
N CYS A 80 10.58 -18.06 5.63
CA CYS A 80 9.94 -18.29 4.34
C CYS A 80 10.98 -18.59 3.25
N ARG A 81 10.76 -19.66 2.47
CA ARG A 81 11.65 -20.06 1.36
C ARG A 81 11.61 -19.11 0.14
N GLY A 82 10.70 -18.14 0.10
CA GLY A 82 10.58 -17.18 -1.00
C GLY A 82 11.24 -15.83 -0.74
N CYS A 83 11.14 -15.32 0.49
CA CYS A 83 11.59 -13.97 0.85
C CYS A 83 12.52 -13.92 2.08
N SER A 84 12.89 -15.06 2.66
CA SER A 84 13.78 -15.17 3.83
C SER A 84 13.32 -14.43 5.10
N HIS A 85 12.05 -14.05 5.19
CA HIS A 85 11.47 -13.44 6.38
C HIS A 85 10.90 -14.49 7.35
N ARG A 86 11.00 -14.23 8.66
CA ARG A 86 10.42 -15.07 9.72
C ARG A 86 8.91 -14.82 9.86
N VAL A 87 8.10 -15.89 9.86
CA VAL A 87 6.63 -15.80 9.94
C VAL A 87 6.02 -16.80 10.94
N CYS A 88 4.95 -16.38 11.63
CA CYS A 88 4.15 -17.24 12.50
C CYS A 88 3.51 -18.40 11.71
N SER A 89 2.97 -19.41 12.39
CA SER A 89 2.31 -20.57 11.77
C SER A 89 1.11 -20.17 10.92
N GLU A 90 0.30 -19.20 11.36
CA GLU A 90 -0.90 -18.74 10.68
C GLU A 90 -0.60 -18.01 9.36
N CYS A 91 0.57 -17.40 9.23
CA CYS A 91 0.98 -16.72 8.00
C CYS A 91 1.70 -17.65 7.01
N ARG A 92 1.64 -18.97 7.19
CA ARG A 92 2.25 -19.98 6.29
C ARG A 92 1.20 -20.66 5.46
N VAL A 93 1.53 -20.88 4.19
CA VAL A 93 0.75 -21.67 3.24
C VAL A 93 1.58 -22.84 2.77
N PHE A 94 1.08 -24.06 2.97
CA PHE A 94 1.74 -25.29 2.53
C PHE A 94 1.45 -25.55 1.05
N LEU A 95 2.51 -25.87 0.30
CA LEU A 95 2.39 -26.18 -1.11
C LEU A 95 1.88 -27.62 -1.27
N ARG A 96 0.81 -27.81 -2.05
CA ARG A 96 0.23 -29.14 -2.28
C ARG A 96 1.31 -30.13 -2.75
N ARG A 97 1.26 -31.37 -2.23
CA ARG A 97 2.18 -32.49 -2.53
C ARG A 97 3.61 -32.39 -1.97
N THR A 98 3.96 -31.32 -1.24
CA THR A 98 5.27 -31.21 -0.57
C THR A 98 5.11 -30.77 0.89
N ARG A 99 6.07 -31.10 1.77
CA ARG A 99 6.16 -30.49 3.11
C ARG A 99 6.75 -29.05 3.07
N ALA A 100 6.86 -28.46 1.88
CA ALA A 100 7.34 -27.10 1.71
C ALA A 100 6.21 -26.10 1.93
N TRP A 101 6.57 -24.93 2.46
CA TRP A 101 5.64 -23.85 2.71
C TRP A 101 6.26 -22.51 2.29
N LYS A 102 5.40 -21.53 2.00
CA LYS A 102 5.75 -20.13 1.78
C LYS A 102 4.87 -19.25 2.67
N CYS A 103 5.26 -18.00 2.90
CA CYS A 103 4.35 -17.05 3.56
C CYS A 103 3.20 -16.68 2.62
N THR A 104 2.08 -16.24 3.17
CA THR A 104 0.90 -15.79 2.40
C THR A 104 1.25 -14.87 1.23
N VAL A 105 2.09 -13.85 1.43
CA VAL A 105 2.49 -12.94 0.33
C VAL A 105 3.22 -13.65 -0.82
N CYS A 106 4.28 -14.41 -0.53
CA CYS A 106 4.98 -15.20 -1.57
C CYS A 106 4.15 -16.36 -2.15
N PHE A 107 2.99 -16.65 -1.58
CA PHE A 107 2.03 -17.60 -2.13
C PHE A 107 1.07 -16.90 -3.10
N GLU A 108 0.59 -15.69 -2.77
CA GLU A 108 -0.23 -14.84 -3.64
C GLU A 108 0.55 -14.25 -4.83
N ASP A 109 1.85 -13.96 -4.68
CA ASP A 109 2.73 -13.48 -5.76
C ASP A 109 3.12 -14.59 -6.78
N ARG A 110 2.28 -15.61 -6.97
CA ARG A 110 2.46 -16.68 -7.97
C ARG A 110 1.60 -16.44 -9.20
#